data_AF-A0A3M6KEZ5-F1
#
_entry.id   AF-A0A3M6KEZ5-F1
#
_cell.length_a   1.000
_cell.length_b   1.000
_cell.length_c   1.000
_cell.angle_alpha   90.00
_cell.angle_beta   90.00
_cell.angle_gamma   90.00
#
_symmetry.space_group_name_H-M   'P 1'
#
loop_
_entity.id
_entity.type
_entity.pdbx_description
1 polymer ?
#
loop_
_entity_poly.entity_id
_entity_poly.type
_entity_poly.pdbx_seq_one_letter_code
_entity_poly.pdbx_strand_id
1 'polypeptide(L)'
;MIKNVSLMHKEPFRCKCICNEKLIGETFNQTYHYFEINETPAKVVLEFEPFKIRPLLRLNKCLVDTGVAEVDVYDHKYEMSLKPDWLEMYTKNIIKSKQEYLKRENLGKDADPEKVKKWFEEYYFEQQERKFSYYKKELDQILSNLQ
;
A
#
# COMPACT_ATOMS: atom_id res chain seq x y z
N MET A 1 -18.00 -5.26 -12.11
CA MET A 1 -17.25 -5.94 -13.19
C MET A 1 -16.08 -5.09 -13.66
N ILE A 2 -14.88 -5.69 -13.74
CA ILE A 2 -13.69 -5.05 -14.30
C ILE A 2 -13.74 -5.15 -15.83
N LYS A 3 -13.52 -4.03 -16.52
CA LYS A 3 -13.60 -3.90 -17.99
C LYS A 3 -12.28 -3.45 -18.61
N ASN A 4 -11.36 -2.91 -17.81
CA ASN A 4 -10.05 -2.54 -18.29
C ASN A 4 -9.00 -2.73 -17.22
N VAL A 5 -7.78 -2.95 -17.70
CA VAL A 5 -6.57 -3.00 -16.92
C VAL A 5 -5.55 -2.05 -17.53
N SER A 6 -4.80 -1.37 -16.68
CA SER A 6 -3.68 -0.54 -17.14
C SER A 6 -2.50 -0.62 -16.20
N LEU A 7 -1.31 -0.52 -16.79
CA LEU A 7 -0.04 -0.44 -16.09
C LEU A 7 0.62 0.90 -16.40
N MET A 8 1.20 1.52 -15.38
CA MET A 8 1.93 2.78 -15.51
C MET A 8 3.30 2.70 -14.84
N HIS A 9 4.35 3.09 -15.53
CA HIS A 9 5.69 3.17 -14.97
C HIS A 9 6.33 4.51 -15.34
N LYS A 10 7.31 4.95 -14.54
CA LYS A 10 7.97 6.24 -14.74
C LYS A 10 8.80 6.27 -16.02
N GLU A 11 9.39 5.13 -16.37
CA GLU A 11 10.18 4.92 -17.58
C GLU A 11 9.39 4.09 -18.60
N PRO A 12 9.59 4.31 -19.91
CA PRO A 12 8.95 3.52 -20.95
C PRO A 12 9.31 2.04 -20.85
N PHE A 13 8.33 1.18 -21.08
CA PHE A 13 8.51 -0.26 -21.03
C PHE A 13 7.67 -0.95 -22.09
N ARG A 14 7.81 -2.26 -22.21
CA ARG A 14 6.97 -3.13 -23.04
C ARG A 14 5.99 -3.84 -22.13
N CYS A 15 4.74 -3.95 -22.55
CA CYS A 15 3.73 -4.72 -21.84
C CYS A 15 2.88 -5.55 -22.79
N LYS A 16 2.66 -6.79 -22.40
CA LYS A 16 1.82 -7.77 -23.09
C LYS A 16 0.72 -8.23 -22.14
N CYS A 17 -0.53 -8.16 -22.59
CA CYS A 17 -1.70 -8.56 -21.82
C CYS A 17 -2.29 -9.84 -22.38
N ILE A 18 -2.36 -10.87 -21.53
CA ILE A 18 -2.96 -12.16 -21.83
C ILE A 18 -4.16 -12.33 -20.91
N CYS A 19 -5.31 -12.70 -21.47
CA CYS A 19 -6.53 -12.96 -20.74
C CYS A 19 -7.07 -14.33 -21.13
N ASN A 20 -7.32 -15.21 -20.16
CA ASN A 20 -7.80 -16.58 -20.40
C ASN A 20 -6.98 -17.31 -21.49
N GLU A 21 -5.65 -17.25 -21.35
CA GLU A 21 -4.66 -17.87 -22.26
C GLU A 21 -4.62 -17.25 -23.68
N LYS A 22 -5.42 -16.22 -23.95
CA LYS A 22 -5.42 -15.49 -25.23
C LYS A 22 -4.70 -14.17 -25.12
N LEU A 23 -3.84 -13.88 -26.09
CA LEU A 23 -3.21 -12.57 -26.22
C LEU A 23 -4.28 -11.53 -26.57
N ILE A 24 -4.48 -10.55 -25.69
CA ILE A 24 -5.38 -9.41 -25.92
C ILE A 24 -4.67 -8.32 -26.69
N GLY A 25 -3.40 -8.07 -26.35
CA GLY A 25 -2.61 -7.07 -27.04
C GLY A 25 -1.23 -6.91 -26.45
N GLU A 26 -0.42 -6.13 -27.17
CA GLU A 26 0.94 -5.82 -26.81
C GLU A 26 1.28 -4.39 -27.19
N THR A 27 2.07 -3.73 -26.35
CA THR A 27 2.42 -2.32 -26.48
C THR A 27 3.89 -2.14 -26.09
N PHE A 28 4.56 -1.21 -26.77
CA PHE A 28 6.01 -1.04 -26.70
C PHE A 28 6.37 0.42 -26.47
N ASN A 29 7.45 0.65 -25.71
CA ASN A 29 8.06 1.96 -25.50
C ASN A 29 7.05 3.02 -25.03
N GLN A 30 6.17 2.64 -24.10
CA GLN A 30 5.18 3.53 -23.50
C GLN A 30 5.35 3.56 -21.99
N THR A 31 4.97 4.66 -21.35
CA THR A 31 4.92 4.77 -19.88
C THR A 31 3.57 4.34 -19.31
N TYR A 32 2.55 4.23 -20.18
CA TYR A 32 1.19 3.87 -19.83
C TYR A 32 0.67 2.86 -20.85
N HIS A 33 0.19 1.71 -20.35
CA HIS A 33 -0.32 0.61 -21.15
C HIS A 33 -1.75 0.32 -20.73
N TYR A 34 -2.67 0.21 -21.69
CA TYR A 34 -4.10 0.02 -21.45
C TYR A 34 -4.64 -1.13 -22.29
N PHE A 35 -5.43 -2.00 -21.66
CA PHE A 35 -6.05 -3.13 -22.31
C PHE A 35 -7.51 -3.29 -21.86
N GLU A 36 -8.38 -3.62 -22.81
CA GLU A 36 -9.79 -3.91 -22.53
C GLU A 36 -9.97 -5.39 -22.18
N ILE A 37 -10.75 -5.64 -21.14
CA ILE A 37 -11.10 -6.98 -20.67
C ILE A 37 -12.56 -7.22 -21.03
N ASN A 38 -12.77 -8.06 -22.04
CA ASN A 38 -14.09 -8.27 -22.66
C ASN A 38 -14.96 -9.28 -21.90
N GLU A 39 -14.38 -10.06 -21.00
CA GLU A 39 -15.07 -11.13 -20.29
C GLU A 39 -14.68 -11.19 -18.81
N THR A 40 -15.64 -11.56 -17.95
CA THR A 40 -15.38 -12.02 -16.58
C THR A 40 -16.27 -13.23 -16.29
N PRO A 41 -15.78 -14.28 -15.61
CA PRO A 41 -14.48 -14.37 -14.96
C PRO A 41 -13.31 -14.45 -15.94
N ALA A 42 -12.18 -13.84 -15.55
CA ALA A 42 -10.98 -13.77 -16.38
C ALA A 42 -9.72 -13.99 -15.56
N LYS A 43 -8.81 -14.82 -16.07
CA LYS A 43 -7.44 -14.92 -15.59
C LYS A 43 -6.58 -13.99 -16.44
N VAL A 44 -6.08 -12.92 -15.83
CA VAL A 44 -5.28 -11.89 -16.52
C VAL A 44 -3.82 -12.02 -16.12
N VAL A 45 -2.95 -12.02 -17.13
CA VAL A 45 -1.49 -12.00 -17.00
C VAL A 45 -0.97 -10.78 -17.75
N LEU A 46 -0.22 -9.93 -17.06
CA LEU A 46 0.43 -8.75 -17.62
C LEU A 46 1.93 -8.99 -17.57
N GLU A 47 2.54 -9.36 -18.70
CA GLU A 47 3.98 -9.54 -18.83
C GLU A 47 4.61 -8.18 -19.20
N PHE A 48 5.79 -7.88 -18.65
CA PHE A 48 6.47 -6.63 -18.91
C PHE A 48 8.00 -6.73 -18.95
N GLU A 49 8.61 -5.89 -19.79
CA GLU A 49 10.07 -5.77 -19.97
C GLU A 49 10.49 -4.29 -19.94
N PRO A 50 11.62 -3.92 -19.30
CA PRO A 50 12.60 -4.81 -18.68
C PRO A 50 12.09 -5.46 -17.39
N PHE A 51 12.66 -6.60 -17.00
CA PHE A 51 12.29 -7.26 -15.75
C PHE A 51 12.67 -6.43 -14.52
N LYS A 52 12.03 -6.71 -13.39
CA LYS A 52 12.19 -6.09 -12.07
C LYS A 52 11.66 -4.65 -11.95
N ILE A 53 11.02 -4.13 -12.99
CA ILE A 53 10.23 -2.89 -12.86
C ILE A 53 8.98 -3.16 -12.02
N ARG A 54 8.45 -2.11 -11.38
CA ARG A 54 7.21 -2.18 -10.58
C ARG A 54 6.18 -1.18 -11.09
N PRO A 55 5.48 -1.50 -12.19
CA PRO A 55 4.45 -0.64 -12.72
C PRO A 55 3.25 -0.57 -11.76
N LEU A 56 2.64 0.62 -11.66
CA LEU A 56 1.40 0.83 -10.93
C LEU A 56 0.25 0.16 -11.69
N LEU A 57 -0.44 -0.74 -11.01
CA LEU A 57 -1.62 -1.43 -11.54
C LEU A 57 -2.88 -0.60 -11.31
N ARG A 58 -3.69 -0.47 -12.37
CA ARG A 58 -5.03 0.10 -12.29
C ARG A 58 -6.05 -0.83 -12.93
N LEU A 59 -7.16 -1.05 -12.24
CA LEU A 59 -8.32 -1.77 -12.74
C LEU A 59 -9.51 -0.81 -12.77
N ASN A 60 -10.17 -0.67 -13.93
CA ASN A 60 -11.21 0.36 -14.14
C ASN A 60 -10.78 1.77 -13.73
N LYS A 61 -9.52 2.14 -14.01
CA LYS A 61 -8.87 3.40 -13.61
C LYS A 61 -8.62 3.59 -12.10
N CYS A 62 -9.10 2.68 -11.24
CA CYS A 62 -8.80 2.68 -9.81
C CYS A 62 -7.38 2.19 -9.58
N LEU A 63 -6.60 2.90 -8.75
CA LEU A 63 -5.28 2.42 -8.32
C LEU A 63 -5.46 1.21 -7.41
N VAL A 64 -4.73 0.15 -7.71
CA VAL A 64 -4.83 -1.14 -7.01
C VAL A 64 -3.60 -1.35 -6.16
N ASP A 65 -3.81 -1.62 -4.88
CA ASP A 65 -2.79 -2.16 -4.00
C ASP A 65 -2.69 -3.67 -4.26
N THR A 66 -1.60 -4.10 -4.88
CA THR A 66 -1.38 -5.48 -5.29
C THR A 66 -1.37 -6.46 -4.11
N GLY A 67 -1.01 -6.02 -2.91
CA GLY A 67 -0.92 -6.88 -1.72
C GLY A 67 -2.30 -7.31 -1.19
N VAL A 68 -3.28 -6.41 -1.23
CA VAL A 68 -4.66 -6.71 -0.77
C VAL A 68 -5.60 -7.14 -1.90
N ALA A 69 -5.17 -6.93 -3.15
CA ALA A 69 -5.89 -7.30 -4.36
C ALA A 69 -5.75 -8.76 -4.81
N GLU A 70 -4.99 -9.57 -4.07
CA GLU A 70 -4.69 -10.97 -4.44
C GLU A 70 -4.05 -11.05 -5.84
N VAL A 71 -3.14 -10.12 -6.12
CA VAL A 71 -2.34 -10.10 -7.35
C VAL A 71 -1.02 -10.79 -7.07
N ASP A 72 -0.73 -11.85 -7.82
CA ASP A 72 0.57 -12.51 -7.78
C ASP A 72 1.59 -11.64 -8.53
N VAL A 73 2.55 -11.12 -7.78
CA VAL A 73 3.57 -10.19 -8.29
C VAL A 73 4.88 -10.93 -8.50
N TYR A 74 5.32 -11.02 -9.76
CA TYR A 74 6.60 -11.57 -10.16
C TYR A 74 7.51 -10.47 -10.73
N ASP A 75 8.79 -10.77 -10.87
CA ASP A 75 9.78 -9.84 -11.45
C ASP A 75 9.43 -9.38 -12.87
N HIS A 76 8.70 -10.19 -13.64
CA HIS A 76 8.44 -9.95 -15.07
C HIS A 76 6.95 -9.91 -15.42
N LYS A 77 6.06 -10.13 -14.43
CA LYS A 77 4.62 -10.17 -14.68
C LYS A 77 3.77 -9.98 -13.44
N TYR A 78 2.54 -9.56 -13.66
CA TYR A 78 1.46 -9.66 -12.68
C TYR A 78 0.42 -10.68 -13.14
N GLU A 79 -0.03 -11.55 -12.25
CA GLU A 79 -1.12 -12.49 -12.49
C GLU A 79 -2.27 -12.24 -11.52
N MET A 80 -3.50 -12.28 -12.02
CA MET A 80 -4.68 -12.08 -11.18
C MET A 80 -5.93 -12.77 -11.75
N SER A 81 -6.86 -13.10 -10.86
CA SER A 81 -8.17 -13.63 -11.24
C SER A 81 -9.26 -12.57 -11.02
N LEU A 82 -9.84 -12.08 -12.10
CA LEU A 82 -10.93 -11.12 -12.10
C LEU A 82 -12.26 -11.86 -12.08
N LYS A 83 -12.98 -11.74 -10.96
CA LYS A 83 -14.36 -12.23 -10.80
C LYS A 83 -15.38 -11.09 -10.91
N PRO A 84 -16.66 -11.36 -11.17
CA PRO A 84 -17.69 -10.32 -11.22
C PRO A 84 -17.78 -9.43 -9.96
N ASP A 85 -17.54 -10.05 -8.80
CA ASP A 85 -17.55 -9.50 -7.44
C ASP A 85 -16.17 -9.01 -6.95
N TRP A 86 -15.16 -8.97 -7.83
CA TRP A 86 -13.77 -8.64 -7.46
C TRP A 86 -13.64 -7.33 -6.67
N LEU A 87 -14.42 -6.30 -7.03
CA LEU A 87 -14.37 -5.00 -6.33
C LEU A 87 -14.86 -5.11 -4.88
N GLU A 88 -15.87 -5.95 -4.63
CA GLU A 88 -16.39 -6.20 -3.30
C GLU A 88 -15.36 -6.98 -2.45
N MET A 89 -14.75 -8.02 -3.04
CA MET A 89 -13.65 -8.76 -2.42
C MET A 89 -12.47 -7.83 -2.07
N TYR A 90 -12.04 -7.00 -3.02
CA TYR A 90 -10.95 -6.04 -2.84
C TYR A 90 -11.25 -5.05 -1.70
N THR A 91 -12.46 -4.52 -1.64
CA THR A 91 -12.89 -3.60 -0.58
C THR A 91 -12.89 -4.29 0.79
N LYS A 92 -13.39 -5.52 0.87
CA LYS A 92 -13.36 -6.33 2.09
C LYS A 92 -11.92 -6.60 2.54
N ASN A 93 -11.01 -6.92 1.63
CA ASN A 93 -9.60 -7.16 1.93
C ASN A 93 -8.89 -5.90 2.45
N ILE A 94 -9.16 -4.72 1.87
CA ILE A 94 -8.64 -3.44 2.40
C ILE A 94 -9.10 -3.22 3.83
N ILE A 95 -10.40 -3.40 4.10
CA ILE A 95 -10.96 -3.20 5.45
C ILE A 95 -10.31 -4.17 6.43
N LYS A 96 -10.22 -5.46 6.06
CA LYS A 96 -9.61 -6.51 6.88
C LYS A 96 -8.15 -6.19 7.19
N SER A 97 -7.35 -5.84 6.19
CA SER A 97 -5.95 -5.47 6.36
C SER A 97 -5.77 -4.28 7.30
N LYS A 98 -6.62 -3.24 7.17
CA LYS A 98 -6.61 -2.10 8.10
C LYS A 98 -7.03 -2.48 9.51
N GLN A 99 -8.02 -3.36 9.68
CA GLN A 99 -8.42 -3.86 10.99
C GLN A 99 -7.29 -4.67 11.65
N GLU A 100 -6.61 -5.53 10.90
CA GLU A 100 -5.46 -6.29 11.39
C GLU A 100 -4.31 -5.37 11.81
N TYR A 101 -4.02 -4.34 11.03
CA TYR A 101 -3.05 -3.31 11.40
C TYR A 101 -3.43 -2.62 12.72
N LEU A 102 -4.66 -2.12 12.84
CA LEU A 102 -5.11 -1.45 14.06
C LEU A 102 -5.04 -2.36 15.28
N LYS A 103 -5.41 -3.63 15.14
CA LYS A 103 -5.27 -4.63 16.21
C LYS A 103 -3.82 -4.84 16.62
N ARG A 104 -2.90 -4.98 15.66
CA ARG A 104 -1.48 -5.17 15.92
C ARG A 104 -0.86 -3.97 16.63
N GLU A 105 -1.20 -2.76 16.20
CA GLU A 105 -0.71 -1.52 16.81
C GLU A 105 -1.45 -1.15 18.10
N ASN A 106 -2.45 -1.95 18.52
CA ASN A 106 -3.29 -1.68 19.68
C ASN A 106 -4.00 -0.31 19.62
N LEU A 107 -4.58 0.00 18.46
CA LEU A 107 -5.28 1.25 18.17
C LEU A 107 -6.76 0.97 17.80
N GLY A 108 -7.61 1.99 17.96
CA GLY A 108 -9.02 1.92 17.58
C GLY A 108 -9.95 1.42 18.70
N LYS A 109 -11.16 0.96 18.33
CA LYS A 109 -12.22 0.60 19.29
C LYS A 109 -11.91 -0.63 20.14
N ASP A 110 -11.03 -1.50 19.66
CA ASP A 110 -10.63 -2.75 20.32
C ASP A 110 -9.25 -2.65 20.98
N ALA A 111 -8.71 -1.43 21.15
CA ALA A 111 -7.43 -1.21 21.79
C ALA A 111 -7.48 -1.60 23.28
N ASP A 112 -6.49 -2.36 23.73
CA ASP A 112 -6.31 -2.71 25.14
C ASP A 112 -6.12 -1.43 25.99
N PRO A 113 -7.07 -1.12 26.89
CA PRO A 113 -7.03 0.09 27.71
C PRO A 113 -5.77 0.19 28.58
N GLU A 114 -5.23 -0.93 29.06
CA GLU A 114 -4.05 -0.95 29.91
C GLU A 114 -2.78 -0.59 29.13
N LYS A 115 -2.65 -1.10 27.90
CA LYS A 115 -1.54 -0.75 27.02
C LYS A 115 -1.61 0.72 26.57
N VAL A 116 -2.80 1.22 26.28
CA VAL A 116 -3.00 2.65 25.96
C VAL A 116 -2.61 3.51 27.16
N LYS A 117 -3.07 3.15 28.37
CA LYS A 117 -2.72 3.86 29.61
C LYS A 117 -1.22 3.85 29.87
N LYS A 118 -0.57 2.68 29.73
CA LYS A 118 0.89 2.54 29.90
C LYS A 118 1.67 3.39 28.90
N TRP A 119 1.28 3.38 27.63
CA TRP A 119 1.90 4.23 26.61
C TRP A 119 1.73 5.73 26.94
N PHE A 120 0.55 6.14 27.39
CA PHE A 120 0.31 7.51 27.82
C PHE A 120 1.17 7.88 29.04
N GLU A 121 1.27 7.00 30.05
CA GLU A 121 2.10 7.22 31.23
C GLU A 121 3.58 7.35 30.85
N GLU A 122 4.12 6.42 30.07
CA GLU A 122 5.51 6.45 29.60
C GLU A 122 5.80 7.72 28.78
N TYR A 123 4.93 8.06 27.82
CA TYR A 123 5.07 9.26 27.00
C TYR A 123 4.99 10.55 27.83
N TYR A 124 4.07 10.63 28.79
CA TYR A 124 3.92 11.82 29.64
C TYR A 124 5.13 11.99 30.57
N PHE A 125 5.65 10.89 31.13
CA PHE A 125 6.86 10.90 31.95
C PHE A 125 8.08 11.36 31.14
N GLU A 126 8.30 10.81 29.93
CA GLU A 126 9.40 11.26 29.06
C GLU A 126 9.31 12.75 28.72
N GLN A 127 8.10 13.27 28.45
CA GLN A 127 7.91 14.69 28.17
C GLN A 127 8.16 15.58 29.39
N GLN A 128 7.80 15.12 30.59
CA GLN A 128 8.11 15.82 31.82
C GLN A 128 9.60 15.83 32.11
N GLU A 129 10.30 14.70 31.95
CA GLU A 129 11.75 14.65 32.12
C GLU A 129 12.48 15.57 31.14
N ARG A 130 12.05 15.63 29.88
CA ARG A 130 12.61 16.55 28.88
C ARG A 130 12.41 18.01 29.29
N LYS A 131 11.21 18.39 29.74
CA LYS A 131 10.95 19.75 30.22
C LYS A 131 11.77 20.08 31.48
N PHE A 132 11.84 19.15 32.42
CA PHE A 132 12.62 19.34 33.65
C PHE A 132 14.12 19.49 33.35
N SER A 133 14.66 18.66 32.46
CA SER A 133 16.05 18.75 31.99
C SER A 133 16.34 20.08 31.30
N TYR A 134 15.41 20.57 30.48
CA TYR A 134 15.49 21.88 29.83
C TYR A 134 15.57 23.02 30.85
N TYR A 135 14.63 23.09 31.79
CA TYR A 135 14.62 24.15 32.81
C TYR A 135 15.81 24.07 33.76
N LYS A 136 16.27 22.87 34.10
CA LYS A 136 17.47 22.69 34.93
C LYS A 136 18.70 23.29 34.24
N LYS A 137 18.87 23.05 32.93
CA LYS A 137 19.95 23.66 32.14
C LYS A 137 19.88 25.18 32.11
N GLU A 138 18.69 25.76 31.92
CA GLU A 138 18.52 27.23 31.96
C GLU A 138 18.90 27.78 33.35
N LEU A 139 18.49 27.11 34.42
CA LEU A 139 18.78 27.52 35.80
C LEU A 139 20.28 27.44 36.11
N ASP A 140 20.94 26.35 35.71
CA ASP A 140 22.40 26.20 35.86
C ASP A 140 23.16 27.29 35.09
N GLN A 141 22.68 27.67 33.90
CA GLN A 141 23.28 28.72 33.08
C GLN A 141 23.06 30.13 33.66
N ILE A 142 21.88 30.40 34.25
CA ILE A 142 21.64 31.64 34.99
C ILE A 142 22.56 31.72 36.21
N LEU A 143 22.68 30.63 36.98
CA LEU A 143 23.53 30.57 38.16
C LEU A 143 25.02 30.75 37.82
N SER A 144 25.50 30.16 36.71
CA SER A 144 26.88 30.34 36.26
C SER A 144 27.20 31.77 35.80
N ASN A 145 26.20 32.51 35.29
CA ASN A 145 26.36 33.90 34.88
C ASN A 145 26.28 34.90 36.05
N LEU A 146 25.85 34.44 37.22
CA LEU A 146 25.74 35.24 38.45
C LEU A 146 26.97 35.08 39.38
N GLN A 147 27.88 34.15 39.07
CA GLN A 147 29.19 33.99 39.72
C GLN A 147 30.27 34.76 38.97
#